data_AF-A0A9E0X6N2-F1
#
_entry.id   AF-A0A9E0X6N2-F1
#
_cell.length_a   1.000
_cell.length_b   1.000
_cell.length_c   1.000
_cell.angle_alpha   90.00
_cell.angle_beta   90.00
_cell.angle_gamma   90.00
#
_symmetry.space_group_name_H-M   'P 1'
#
loop_
_entity.id
_entity.type
_entity.pdbx_description
1 polymer ?
#
loop_
_entity_poly.entity_id
_entity_poly.type
_entity_poly.pdbx_seq_one_letter_code
_entity_poly.pdbx_strand_id
1 'polypeptide(L)'
;AGTDDAPTVVKQLQGMKLSDMFAQNGRLREDGRMVHDMFLVQVKKPAESQYPWDYYKVLATIPGDQAFKPLAKSTCRHVKAG
;
A
#
# COMPACT_ATOMS: atom_id res chain seq x y z
N ALA A 1 -6.60 -7.85 -18.50
CA ALA A 1 -5.75 -7.91 -19.70
C ALA A 1 -6.02 -9.19 -20.48
N GLY A 2 -6.47 -10.28 -19.81
CA GLY A 2 -6.70 -11.55 -20.48
C GLY A 2 -5.40 -12.21 -20.97
N THR A 3 -4.26 -11.80 -20.40
CA THR A 3 -2.90 -12.21 -20.76
C THR A 3 -2.03 -12.15 -19.50
N ASP A 4 -0.91 -12.87 -19.57
CA ASP A 4 0.21 -12.89 -18.63
C ASP A 4 1.42 -12.05 -19.12
N ASP A 5 1.31 -11.35 -20.26
CA ASP A 5 2.33 -10.41 -20.72
C ASP A 5 2.59 -9.31 -19.68
N ALA A 6 3.78 -9.33 -19.10
CA ALA A 6 4.11 -8.52 -17.94
C ALA A 6 3.97 -7.00 -18.20
N PRO A 7 4.48 -6.42 -19.30
CA PRO A 7 4.27 -4.99 -19.60
C PRO A 7 2.79 -4.62 -19.69
N THR A 8 1.97 -5.45 -20.33
CA THR A 8 0.53 -5.22 -20.47
C THR A 8 -0.17 -5.24 -19.11
N VAL A 9 0.15 -6.23 -18.27
CA VAL A 9 -0.44 -6.37 -16.93
C VAL A 9 -0.05 -5.20 -16.03
N VAL A 10 1.23 -4.81 -16.00
CA VAL A 10 1.70 -3.67 -15.18
C VAL A 10 1.01 -2.37 -15.60
N LYS A 11 0.89 -2.11 -16.91
CA LYS A 11 0.20 -0.92 -17.43
C LYS A 11 -1.26 -0.89 -16.99
N GLN A 12 -1.95 -2.03 -17.00
CA GLN A 12 -3.32 -2.10 -16.51
C GLN A 12 -3.39 -1.81 -15.01
N LEU A 13 -2.53 -2.43 -14.21
CA LEU A 13 -2.50 -2.24 -12.75
C LEU A 13 -2.24 -0.78 -12.35
N GLN A 14 -1.36 -0.07 -13.08
CA GLN A 14 -1.10 1.36 -12.88
C GLN A 14 -2.31 2.25 -13.18
N GLY A 15 -3.21 1.81 -14.07
CA GLY A 15 -4.44 2.54 -14.43
C GLY A 15 -5.63 2.27 -13.50
N MET A 16 -5.49 1.39 -12.51
CA MET A 16 -6.59 0.96 -11.64
C MET A 16 -6.44 1.47 -10.21
N LYS A 17 -7.58 1.78 -9.59
CA LYS A 17 -7.68 1.84 -8.14
C LYS A 17 -7.90 0.42 -7.61
N LEU A 18 -7.17 0.06 -6.58
CA LEU A 18 -7.20 -1.26 -5.94
C LEU A 18 -7.84 -1.11 -4.57
N SER A 19 -8.79 -1.99 -4.26
CA SER A 19 -9.46 -2.03 -2.96
C SER A 19 -9.74 -3.48 -2.62
N ASP A 20 -8.83 -4.09 -1.87
CA ASP A 20 -8.92 -5.49 -1.44
C ASP A 20 -8.69 -5.64 0.07
N MET A 21 -8.65 -6.88 0.56
CA MET A 21 -8.50 -7.17 2.00
C MET A 21 -7.25 -6.55 2.65
N PHE A 22 -6.23 -6.21 1.87
CA PHE A 22 -4.97 -5.66 2.35
C PHE A 22 -4.79 -4.20 1.90
N ALA A 23 -4.90 -3.94 0.59
CA ALA A 23 -4.66 -2.63 0.01
C ALA A 23 -5.96 -1.83 -0.08
N GLN A 24 -6.25 -1.07 0.97
CA GLN A 24 -7.34 -0.08 0.97
C GLN A 24 -6.87 1.22 0.28
N ASN A 25 -7.70 1.77 -0.61
CA ASN A 25 -7.37 2.95 -1.43
C ASN A 25 -6.05 2.80 -2.21
N GLY A 26 -5.75 1.58 -2.63
CA GLY A 26 -4.52 1.20 -3.31
C GLY A 26 -4.39 1.77 -4.72
N ARG A 27 -3.16 2.06 -5.12
CA ARG A 27 -2.78 2.31 -6.52
C ARG A 27 -1.33 1.91 -6.77
N LEU A 28 -1.04 1.35 -7.94
CA LEU A 28 0.32 1.09 -8.38
C LEU A 28 0.90 2.34 -9.04
N ARG A 29 1.93 2.93 -8.44
CA ARG A 29 2.55 4.17 -8.91
C ARG A 29 3.60 3.90 -10.00
N GLU A 30 4.01 4.95 -10.71
CA GLU A 30 5.02 4.91 -11.78
C GLU A 30 6.38 4.34 -11.35
N ASP A 31 6.78 4.51 -10.09
CA ASP A 31 7.98 3.89 -9.52
C ASP A 31 7.77 2.43 -9.10
N GLY A 32 6.65 1.81 -9.46
CA GLY A 32 6.27 0.45 -9.08
C GLY A 32 5.83 0.30 -7.62
N ARG A 33 5.67 1.41 -6.88
CA ARG A 33 5.24 1.37 -5.48
C ARG A 33 3.72 1.17 -5.40
N MET A 34 3.28 0.14 -4.66
CA MET A 34 1.89 0.04 -4.20
C MET A 34 1.66 1.04 -3.08
N VAL A 35 0.93 2.12 -3.37
CA VAL A 35 0.56 3.13 -2.38
C VAL A 35 -0.86 2.81 -1.90
N HIS A 36 -1.03 2.60 -0.61
CA HIS A 36 -2.32 2.30 0.03
C HIS A 36 -2.33 2.87 1.45
N ASP A 37 -3.48 2.85 2.12
CA ASP A 37 -3.55 3.31 3.49
C ASP A 37 -2.81 2.34 4.43
N MET A 38 -2.16 2.90 5.45
CA MET A 38 -1.36 2.16 6.44
C MET A 38 -1.97 2.30 7.83
N PHE A 39 -1.84 1.30 8.69
CA PHE A 39 -2.32 1.39 10.06
C PHE A 39 -1.17 1.66 11.04
N LEU A 40 -1.37 2.63 11.94
CA LEU A 40 -0.61 2.70 13.18
C LEU A 40 -1.26 1.75 14.18
N VAL A 41 -0.49 0.77 14.66
CA VAL A 41 -0.98 -0.24 15.60
C VAL A 41 -0.20 -0.21 16.90
N GLN A 42 -0.87 -0.58 17.98
CA GLN A 42 -0.28 -0.80 19.30
C GLN A 42 -0.44 -2.27 19.69
N VAL A 43 0.63 -2.86 20.21
CA VAL A 43 0.57 -4.21 20.81
C VAL A 43 -0.31 -4.16 22.05
N LYS A 44 -1.30 -5.05 22.10
CA LYS A 44 -2.21 -5.23 23.23
C LYS A 44 -1.47 -5.71 24.47
N LYS A 45 -1.97 -5.35 25.66
CA LYS A 45 -1.55 -5.99 26.90
C LYS A 45 -1.99 -7.46 26.91
N PRO A 46 -1.33 -8.35 27.66
CA PRO A 46 -1.72 -9.76 27.72
C PRO A 46 -3.19 -9.99 28.08
N ALA A 47 -3.74 -9.18 28.99
CA ALA A 47 -5.14 -9.27 29.42
C ALA A 47 -6.16 -8.81 28.35
N GLU A 48 -5.72 -8.13 27.28
CA GLU A 48 -6.57 -7.63 26.20
C GLU A 48 -6.62 -8.57 24.99
N SER A 49 -5.74 -9.58 24.92
CA SER A 49 -5.67 -10.57 23.84
C SER A 49 -6.62 -11.74 24.13
N GLN A 50 -7.74 -11.83 23.42
CA GLN A 50 -8.82 -12.76 23.78
C GLN A 50 -8.70 -14.14 23.10
N TYR A 51 -7.97 -14.23 21.99
CA TYR A 51 -7.81 -15.45 21.20
C TYR A 51 -6.50 -15.41 20.41
N PRO A 52 -6.02 -16.54 19.87
CA PRO A 52 -4.82 -16.56 19.04
C PRO A 52 -4.88 -15.50 17.92
N TRP A 53 -3.78 -14.78 17.70
CA TRP A 53 -3.64 -13.72 16.68
C TRP A 53 -4.31 -12.37 17.00
N ASP A 54 -4.93 -12.21 18.18
CA ASP A 54 -5.53 -10.96 18.63
C ASP A 54 -4.50 -10.00 19.29
N TYR A 55 -3.53 -9.52 18.52
CA TYR A 55 -2.36 -8.85 19.09
C TYR A 55 -2.38 -7.34 19.04
N TYR A 56 -3.18 -6.75 18.15
CA TYR A 56 -3.07 -5.34 17.82
C TYR A 56 -4.35 -4.58 18.09
N LYS A 57 -4.18 -3.34 18.54
CA LYS A 57 -5.19 -2.28 18.48
C LYS A 57 -4.80 -1.32 17.36
N VAL A 58 -5.72 -1.04 16.44
CA VAL A 58 -5.53 0.03 15.45
C VAL A 58 -5.74 1.38 16.14
N LEU A 59 -4.72 2.23 16.12
CA LEU A 59 -4.76 3.57 16.70
C LEU A 59 -5.13 4.64 15.67
N ALA A 60 -4.67 4.48 14.43
CA ALA A 60 -4.96 5.40 13.35
C ALA A 60 -4.83 4.73 11.98
N THR A 61 -5.56 5.26 11.01
CA THR A 61 -5.36 5.01 9.59
C THR A 61 -4.59 6.19 9.01
N ILE A 62 -3.44 5.93 8.40
CA ILE A 62 -2.59 6.91 7.76
C ILE A 62 -2.85 6.84 6.25
N PRO A 63 -3.36 7.92 5.63
CA PRO A 63 -3.57 7.97 4.18
C PRO A 63 -2.30 7.66 3.38
N GLY A 64 -2.43 6.90 2.29
CA GLY A 64 -1.27 6.47 1.49
C GLY A 64 -0.41 7.61 0.91
N ASP A 65 -0.98 8.79 0.65
CA ASP A 65 -0.24 9.98 0.22
C ASP A 65 0.64 10.59 1.31
N GLN A 66 0.33 10.34 2.59
CA GLN A 66 1.12 10.75 3.75
C GLN A 66 2.09 9.64 4.19
N ALA A 67 1.70 8.37 4.05
CA ALA A 67 2.49 7.23 4.50
C ALA A 67 3.69 6.92 3.60
N PHE A 68 3.62 7.25 2.30
CA PHE A 68 4.66 6.96 1.32
C PHE A 68 5.35 8.24 0.86
N LYS A 69 6.66 8.17 0.58
CA LYS A 69 7.40 9.33 0.03
C LYS A 69 6.72 9.82 -1.26
N PRO A 70 6.53 11.14 -1.43
CA PRO A 70 6.00 11.70 -2.67
C PRO A 70 6.83 11.26 -3.88
N LEU A 71 6.17 11.08 -5.04
CA LEU A 71 6.83 10.64 -6.28
C LEU A 71 7.98 11.58 -6.69
N ALA A 72 7.79 12.90 -6.49
CA ALA A 72 8.81 13.92 -6.74
C ALA A 72 10.10 13.75 -5.91
N LYS A 73 10.07 12.95 -4.84
CA LYS A 73 11.24 12.60 -4.02
C LYS A 73 11.67 11.14 -4.19
N SER A 74 11.18 10.46 -5.24
CA SER A 74 11.56 9.09 -5.55
C SER A 74 13.01 9.06 -6.04
N THR A 75 13.77 8.05 -5.60
CA THR A 75 15.14 7.77 -6.08
C THR A 75 15.14 6.69 -7.16
N CYS A 76 13.97 6.32 -7.68
CA CYS A 76 13.83 5.32 -8.74
C CYS A 76 14.29 5.89 -10.08
N ARG A 77 15.35 5.32 -10.68
CA ARG A 77 15.89 5.75 -11.99
C ARG A 77 14.87 5.73 -13.12
N HIS A 78 13.87 4.86 -13.04
CA HIS A 78 12.83 4.72 -14.07
C HIS A 78 11.75 5.79 -14.02
N VAL A 79 11.64 6.50 -12.90
CA VAL A 79 10.86 7.73 -12.81
C VAL A 79 11.83 8.85 -13.07
N LYS A 80 11.69 9.54 -14.20
CA LYS A 80 12.57 10.66 -14.53
C LYS A 80 12.57 11.62 -13.34
N ALA A 81 13.76 11.93 -12.81
CA ALA A 81 13.93 13.20 -12.10
C ALA A 81 13.45 14.27 -13.09
N GLY A 82 12.44 15.04 -12.71
CA GLY A 82 11.97 16.16 -13.51
C GLY A 82 13.12 17.08 -13.89
#